data_AF-A0A8B6E5D1-F1
#
_entry.id   AF-A0A8B6E5D1-F1
#
_cell.length_a   1.000
_cell.length_b   1.000
_cell.length_c   1.000
_cell.angle_alpha   90.00
_cell.angle_beta   90.00
_cell.angle_gamma   90.00
#
_symmetry.space_group_name_H-M   'P 1'
#
loop_
_entity.id
_entity.type
_entity.pdbx_description
1 polymer ?
#
loop_
_entity_poly.entity_id
_entity_poly.type
_entity_poly.pdbx_seq_one_letter_code
_entity_poly.pdbx_strand_id
1 'polypeptide(L)'
;MGCNSSHQESSANSGNRSSLLTPATVTSTDSFSSKSERRVQFNKEVQVVRSPANVSSVRFSIPGTPTPEVEDVRKPYPPQKKRRDLIPDSTVFKKIDENALKAPNYKEPTVLKLAQYLRRECSSDLEKIRAFYIWITNNVHYDTECHFSGRSRPVDALTVMKCKVSVCEGYANLFAELCNCSNIHAKIIPGFAKGFGHTPAKRFNYRGSINHTWNAVYVDDEWHFMECTWGAGYIDKNKRFVWRYNENYFLPDPETMIFTHFPYFDPEVDESKLWQLLPKSIDLKTFNLNIKPTNKSLEWGIEYESHKSAVIDCAKELVVKFKTDLVKLCDTSVYLMDIDGNMLQHHAIVLNGPYDNAFKAIIRPPKVGGYSVKLFATTSPDNKVLSLINEYFVRCREIERRLDPYPEYYGYYGPVHGYLDFGISKGADIRPFYEVHDGFIDLLIPVDYDVDVTARLTYSHGEIPNMDDFVMIQAIPKSMVVNVKFPKSGYYKLTLSFKNDKGNYREAINCLINCVRPSKPCYPYPKTLRHARELKCHLIQPLSQILPCNKNITIKITCENMIAVMVRKHKFKRIGKKYWDFTFETPNMGERIVIYGLDEEDHRMPLYEFITA
;
A
#
# COMPACT_ATOMS: atom_id res chain seq x y z
N MET A 1 -15.19 -49.55 19.09
CA MET A 1 -14.04 -50.43 19.38
C MET A 1 -13.06 -49.57 20.16
N GLY A 2 -13.16 -49.46 21.48
CA GLY A 2 -12.79 -50.45 22.51
C GLY A 2 -11.28 -50.30 22.78
N CYS A 3 -10.74 -50.05 23.97
CA CYS A 3 -11.16 -50.21 25.37
C CYS A 3 -10.28 -49.26 26.22
N ASN A 4 -10.88 -48.43 27.09
CA ASN A 4 -11.11 -48.62 28.54
C ASN A 4 -10.05 -48.01 29.46
N SER A 5 -10.43 -46.87 30.03
CA SER A 5 -10.05 -46.37 31.35
C SER A 5 -11.12 -46.75 32.38
N SER A 6 -10.72 -47.20 33.58
CA SER A 6 -11.57 -47.32 34.78
C SER A 6 -10.67 -47.21 36.02
N HIS A 7 -10.90 -46.20 36.89
CA HIS A 7 -11.48 -46.30 38.26
C HIS A 7 -10.63 -47.14 39.24
N GLN A 8 -10.43 -46.84 40.53
CA GLN A 8 -10.88 -45.90 41.57
C GLN A 8 -9.90 -46.11 42.75
N GLU A 9 -9.59 -45.14 43.61
CA GLU A 9 -9.99 -45.10 45.05
C GLU A 9 -9.29 -43.84 45.65
N SER A 10 -9.99 -42.86 46.26
CA SER A 10 -10.42 -42.75 47.68
C SER A 10 -9.22 -42.70 48.66
N SER A 11 -9.08 -41.81 49.65
CA SER A 11 -9.99 -40.90 50.36
C SER A 11 -9.21 -39.99 51.35
N ALA A 12 -9.85 -38.88 51.76
CA ALA A 12 -9.76 -38.18 53.08
C ALA A 12 -8.45 -37.49 53.54
N ASN A 13 -8.40 -36.37 54.27
CA ASN A 13 -9.33 -35.28 54.66
C ASN A 13 -8.51 -34.20 55.44
N SER A 14 -9.11 -33.02 55.68
CA SER A 14 -8.70 -31.88 56.54
C SER A 14 -7.85 -30.77 55.89
N GLY A 15 -8.14 -29.47 56.04
CA GLY A 15 -9.19 -28.79 56.80
C GLY A 15 -9.22 -27.28 56.48
N ASN A 16 -10.45 -26.76 56.42
CA ASN A 16 -10.95 -25.43 56.80
C ASN A 16 -10.20 -24.10 56.55
N ARG A 17 -10.89 -23.25 55.74
CA ARG A 17 -11.39 -21.88 56.02
C ARG A 17 -10.38 -20.75 56.29
N SER A 18 -10.28 -19.79 55.35
CA SER A 18 -10.90 -18.44 55.33
C SER A 18 -10.23 -17.48 56.35
N SER A 19 -9.82 -16.25 56.06
CA SER A 19 -10.45 -15.19 55.26
C SER A 19 -9.54 -13.94 55.21
N LEU A 20 -9.50 -13.28 54.04
CA LEU A 20 -9.57 -11.84 53.75
C LEU A 20 -9.14 -10.73 54.76
N LEU A 21 -8.42 -9.75 54.17
CA LEU A 21 -8.46 -8.27 54.34
C LEU A 21 -7.48 -7.52 55.27
N THR A 22 -6.41 -6.99 54.64
CA THR A 22 -5.92 -5.56 54.62
C THR A 22 -5.57 -4.81 55.94
N PRO A 23 -5.06 -3.56 55.91
CA PRO A 23 -3.62 -3.22 55.88
C PRO A 23 -3.19 -2.34 57.09
N ALA A 24 -1.89 -2.14 57.31
CA ALA A 24 -1.39 -1.17 58.29
C ALA A 24 -0.23 -0.33 57.76
N THR A 25 -0.45 0.99 57.85
CA THR A 25 0.46 2.13 57.70
C THR A 25 1.51 2.18 58.81
N VAL A 26 2.72 2.64 58.50
CA VAL A 26 3.61 3.31 59.47
C VAL A 26 4.31 4.49 58.79
N THR A 27 4.18 5.64 59.42
CA THR A 27 4.83 6.93 59.16
C THR A 27 6.16 7.04 59.91
N SER A 28 7.14 7.76 59.36
CA SER A 28 8.08 8.56 60.16
C SER A 28 8.51 9.82 59.39
N THR A 29 8.62 10.91 60.16
CA THR A 29 8.91 12.29 59.78
C THR A 29 10.41 12.58 59.82
N ASP A 30 10.88 13.58 59.06
CA ASP A 30 11.55 14.78 59.61
C ASP A 30 12.11 15.70 58.51
N SER A 31 12.50 16.89 58.93
CA SER A 31 12.22 18.20 58.36
C SER A 31 13.42 18.97 57.78
N PHE A 32 13.09 19.87 56.83
CA PHE A 32 13.65 21.22 56.56
C PHE A 32 15.12 21.44 56.14
N SER A 33 15.29 22.06 54.96
CA SER A 33 15.86 23.42 54.76
C SER A 33 16.80 23.55 53.54
N SER A 34 16.47 24.54 52.72
CA SER A 34 17.16 25.06 51.54
C SER A 34 18.62 25.49 51.75
N LYS A 35 19.46 25.29 50.73
CA LYS A 35 20.34 26.34 50.16
C LYS A 35 20.88 25.92 48.78
N SER A 36 20.96 26.94 47.94
CA SER A 36 21.55 27.04 46.60
C SER A 36 22.89 26.32 46.42
N GLU A 37 23.18 25.81 45.21
CA GLU A 37 24.26 26.34 44.36
C GLU A 37 24.43 25.61 43.00
N ARG A 38 24.68 26.45 41.98
CA ARG A 38 25.57 26.28 40.81
C ARG A 38 25.18 25.30 39.69
N ARG A 39 24.45 25.91 38.76
CA ARG A 39 24.53 25.77 37.29
C ARG A 39 26.00 25.73 36.83
N VAL A 40 26.47 24.58 36.34
CA VAL A 40 27.73 24.49 35.57
C VAL A 40 27.38 24.51 34.09
N GLN A 41 27.71 25.63 33.47
CA GLN A 41 27.57 25.91 32.06
C GLN A 41 28.87 25.45 31.38
N PHE A 42 28.87 24.30 30.70
CA PHE A 42 29.97 23.91 29.85
C PHE A 42 29.82 24.60 28.49
N ASN A 43 30.38 25.80 28.38
CA ASN A 43 30.82 26.36 27.10
C ASN A 43 32.05 25.57 26.65
N LYS A 44 31.92 24.79 25.59
CA LYS A 44 33.05 24.47 24.72
C LYS A 44 32.72 24.97 23.33
N GLU A 45 33.22 26.17 23.06
CA GLU A 45 33.51 26.63 21.71
C GLU A 45 34.44 25.60 21.07
N VAL A 46 33.96 24.89 20.05
CA VAL A 46 34.82 24.16 19.14
C VAL A 46 35.17 25.14 18.03
N GLN A 47 36.43 25.57 18.00
CA GLN A 47 36.98 26.34 16.90
C GLN A 47 36.77 25.58 15.59
N VAL A 48 35.98 26.17 14.70
CA VAL A 48 35.87 25.77 13.31
C VAL A 48 37.20 26.10 12.63
N VAL A 49 38.00 25.08 12.35
CA VAL A 49 39.13 25.19 11.44
C VAL A 49 38.57 25.45 10.05
N ARG A 50 38.63 26.71 9.61
CA ARG A 50 38.32 27.12 8.24
C ARG A 50 39.43 26.60 7.32
N SER A 51 39.08 25.74 6.37
CA SER A 51 39.93 25.47 5.21
C SER A 51 39.99 26.72 4.31
N PRO A 52 41.16 27.18 3.87
CA PRO A 52 41.24 28.34 2.99
C PRO A 52 40.82 27.95 1.56
N ALA A 53 39.63 28.38 1.16
CA ALA A 53 39.28 28.52 -0.25
C ALA A 53 39.81 29.87 -0.72
N ASN A 54 40.92 29.86 -1.48
CA ASN A 54 41.24 30.87 -2.48
C ASN A 54 42.51 30.45 -3.23
N VAL A 55 42.33 29.84 -4.41
CA VAL A 55 43.35 29.89 -5.46
C VAL A 55 42.70 30.62 -6.63
N SER A 56 42.77 31.95 -6.58
CA SER A 56 42.50 32.82 -7.71
C SER A 56 43.54 32.52 -8.80
N SER A 57 43.08 32.10 -9.97
CA SER A 57 43.94 31.96 -11.14
C SER A 57 44.37 33.35 -11.63
N VAL A 58 45.64 33.70 -11.41
CA VAL A 58 46.23 34.92 -11.97
C VAL A 58 46.49 34.67 -13.47
N ARG A 59 45.70 35.30 -14.33
CA ARG A 59 46.01 35.40 -15.77
C ARG A 59 46.79 36.69 -16.02
N PHE A 60 48.00 36.56 -16.55
CA PHE A 60 48.71 37.67 -17.17
C PHE A 60 47.96 38.07 -18.44
N SER A 61 47.52 39.33 -18.52
CA SER A 61 46.82 39.88 -19.67
C SER A 61 47.79 40.70 -20.51
N ILE A 62 47.88 40.39 -21.81
CA ILE A 62 48.48 41.27 -22.82
C ILE A 62 47.39 42.26 -23.27
N PRO A 63 47.63 43.58 -23.36
CA PRO A 63 46.58 44.53 -23.71
C PRO A 63 46.32 44.54 -25.22
N GLY A 64 45.05 44.48 -25.61
CA GLY A 64 44.61 44.98 -26.92
C GLY A 64 43.88 44.01 -27.85
N THR A 65 42.78 43.38 -27.40
CA THR A 65 41.69 42.94 -28.27
C THR A 65 40.39 42.86 -27.48
N PRO A 66 39.23 43.33 -27.98
CA PRO A 66 37.96 43.13 -27.32
C PRO A 66 37.57 41.65 -27.46
N THR A 67 37.63 40.90 -26.37
CA THR A 67 37.07 39.55 -26.29
C THR A 67 35.55 39.63 -26.22
N PRO A 68 34.80 38.87 -27.05
CA PRO A 68 33.36 38.69 -26.84
C PRO A 68 33.14 38.11 -25.45
N GLU A 69 32.10 38.55 -24.74
CA GLU A 69 31.66 37.91 -23.49
C GLU A 69 31.30 36.45 -23.79
N VAL A 70 32.23 35.53 -23.48
CA VAL A 70 31.95 34.09 -23.48
C VAL A 70 31.03 33.86 -22.28
N GLU A 71 29.73 33.65 -22.53
CA GLU A 71 28.82 33.13 -21.50
C GLU A 71 29.50 31.92 -20.85
N ASP A 72 29.61 31.92 -19.52
CA ASP A 72 30.22 30.83 -18.79
C ASP A 72 29.34 29.59 -18.96
N VAL A 73 29.72 28.73 -19.92
CA VAL A 73 29.09 27.45 -20.34
C VAL A 73 28.77 26.54 -19.15
N ARG A 74 29.33 26.84 -17.96
CA ARG A 74 29.25 26.08 -16.72
C ARG A 74 28.16 26.55 -15.76
N LYS A 75 27.39 27.60 -16.05
CA LYS A 75 26.27 27.98 -15.19
C LYS A 75 25.23 26.86 -15.15
N PRO A 76 24.71 26.46 -13.97
CA PRO A 76 23.66 25.44 -13.89
C PRO A 76 22.36 25.95 -14.52
N TYR A 77 21.82 25.16 -15.45
CA TYR A 77 20.52 25.41 -16.10
C TYR A 77 19.74 24.09 -16.23
N PRO A 78 18.40 24.15 -16.31
CA PRO A 78 17.58 22.95 -16.48
C PRO A 78 17.91 22.20 -17.79
N PRO A 79 18.22 20.89 -17.74
CA PRO A 79 18.53 20.12 -18.93
C PRO A 79 17.32 20.06 -19.86
N GLN A 80 17.54 20.15 -21.17
CA GLN A 80 16.50 19.97 -22.18
C GLN A 80 16.27 18.48 -22.48
N LYS A 81 17.35 17.68 -22.46
CA LYS A 81 17.28 16.23 -22.62
C LYS A 81 16.90 15.59 -21.29
N LYS A 82 15.96 14.65 -21.33
CA LYS A 82 15.68 13.79 -20.18
C LYS A 82 16.58 12.57 -20.21
N ARG A 83 16.62 11.83 -19.09
CA ARG A 83 17.34 10.56 -18.97
C ARG A 83 17.05 9.62 -20.13
N ARG A 84 15.78 9.50 -20.52
CA ARG A 84 15.33 8.62 -21.61
C ARG A 84 15.84 9.05 -22.99
N ASP A 85 16.16 10.33 -23.17
CA ASP A 85 16.66 10.86 -24.43
C ASP A 85 18.17 10.58 -24.54
N LEU A 86 18.89 10.66 -23.42
CA LEU A 86 20.30 10.25 -23.32
C LEU A 86 20.49 8.73 -23.34
N ILE A 87 19.55 7.98 -22.75
CA ILE A 87 19.61 6.53 -22.58
C ILE A 87 18.28 5.91 -23.04
N PRO A 88 18.05 5.78 -24.35
CA PRO A 88 16.84 5.13 -24.86
C PRO A 88 16.79 3.64 -24.54
N ASP A 89 17.96 3.00 -24.53
CA ASP A 89 18.14 1.58 -24.22
C ASP A 89 19.37 1.41 -23.32
N SER A 90 19.19 0.92 -22.10
CA SER A 90 20.30 0.69 -21.16
C SER A 90 21.19 -0.48 -21.56
N THR A 91 20.75 -1.37 -22.47
CA THR A 91 21.55 -2.53 -22.88
C THR A 91 22.83 -2.14 -23.62
N VAL A 92 22.89 -0.91 -24.16
CA VAL A 92 24.10 -0.33 -24.76
C VAL A 92 25.27 -0.29 -23.79
N PHE A 93 25.00 -0.22 -22.48
CA PHE A 93 26.03 -0.17 -21.46
C PHE A 93 26.54 -1.54 -21.01
N LYS A 94 25.99 -2.65 -21.51
CA LYS A 94 26.33 -4.00 -21.02
C LYS A 94 27.84 -4.26 -20.97
N LYS A 95 28.57 -3.91 -22.02
CA LYS A 95 30.03 -4.09 -22.08
C LYS A 95 30.76 -3.20 -21.06
N ILE A 96 30.32 -1.94 -20.93
CA ILE A 96 30.86 -0.97 -19.99
C ILE A 96 30.67 -1.45 -18.55
N ASP A 97 29.46 -1.91 -18.23
CA ASP A 97 29.10 -2.45 -16.91
C ASP A 97 29.96 -3.68 -16.58
N GLU A 98 30.09 -4.63 -17.51
CA GLU A 98 30.93 -5.81 -17.34
C GLU A 98 32.41 -5.46 -17.14
N ASN A 99 32.95 -4.47 -17.84
CA ASN A 99 34.33 -4.00 -17.63
C ASN A 99 34.47 -3.34 -16.25
N ALA A 100 33.53 -2.49 -15.84
CA ALA A 100 33.56 -1.83 -14.53
C ALA A 100 33.56 -2.84 -13.37
N LEU A 101 32.76 -3.90 -13.47
CA LEU A 101 32.70 -4.96 -12.46
C LEU A 101 34.00 -5.81 -12.37
N LYS A 102 34.83 -5.82 -13.42
CA LYS A 102 36.10 -6.57 -13.47
C LYS A 102 37.31 -5.77 -12.97
N ALA A 103 37.11 -4.55 -12.49
CA ALA A 103 38.20 -3.68 -12.06
C ALA A 103 39.12 -4.34 -11.01
N PRO A 104 40.44 -4.37 -11.24
CA PRO A 104 41.37 -5.06 -10.36
C PRO A 104 41.61 -4.28 -9.05
N ASN A 105 41.94 -5.00 -7.99
CA ASN A 105 42.49 -4.38 -6.77
C ASN A 105 43.99 -4.13 -6.98
N TYR A 106 44.37 -2.87 -7.18
CA TYR A 106 45.77 -2.48 -7.34
C TYR A 106 46.56 -2.58 -6.02
N LYS A 107 47.83 -3.01 -6.09
CA LYS A 107 48.75 -2.99 -4.93
C LYS A 107 49.01 -1.58 -4.40
N GLU A 108 49.18 -0.63 -5.32
CA GLU A 108 49.31 0.81 -5.04
C GLU A 108 48.19 1.56 -5.76
N PRO A 109 46.98 1.56 -5.17
CA PRO A 109 45.81 2.12 -5.82
C PRO A 109 45.85 3.66 -5.75
N THR A 110 45.61 4.30 -6.89
CA THR A 110 45.30 5.72 -7.01
C THR A 110 43.97 5.86 -7.73
N VAL A 111 43.23 6.94 -7.46
CA VAL A 111 41.95 7.19 -8.13
C VAL A 111 42.14 7.32 -9.65
N LEU A 112 43.24 7.94 -10.08
CA LEU A 112 43.62 8.02 -11.50
C LEU A 112 43.80 6.65 -12.16
N LYS A 113 44.46 5.68 -11.52
CA LYS A 113 44.63 4.32 -12.07
C LYS A 113 43.28 3.62 -12.24
N LEU A 114 42.39 3.79 -11.27
CA LEU A 114 41.03 3.26 -11.37
C LEU A 114 40.26 3.94 -12.53
N ALA A 115 40.27 5.26 -12.61
CA ALA A 115 39.63 6.01 -13.69
C ALA A 115 40.15 5.57 -15.08
N GLN A 116 41.48 5.40 -15.23
CA GLN A 116 42.11 4.90 -16.46
C GLN A 116 41.63 3.50 -16.85
N TYR A 117 41.46 2.60 -15.87
CA TYR A 117 40.94 1.27 -16.15
C TYR A 117 39.46 1.32 -16.57
N LEU A 118 38.64 2.04 -15.81
CA LEU A 118 37.19 2.10 -16.04
C LEU A 118 36.87 2.70 -17.42
N ARG A 119 37.64 3.70 -17.87
CA ARG A 119 37.43 4.37 -19.15
C ARG A 119 38.01 3.66 -20.39
N ARG A 120 38.71 2.53 -20.23
CA ARG A 120 39.46 1.88 -21.31
C ARG A 120 38.59 1.46 -22.50
N GLU A 121 37.35 1.07 -22.23
CA GLU A 121 36.39 0.63 -23.25
C GLU A 121 35.34 1.69 -23.57
N CYS A 122 35.48 2.92 -23.04
CA CYS A 122 34.52 4.00 -23.22
C CYS A 122 34.93 4.90 -24.40
N SER A 123 33.95 5.22 -25.23
CA SER A 123 34.02 6.10 -26.40
C SER A 123 33.42 7.49 -26.15
N SER A 124 32.57 7.63 -25.11
CA SER A 124 31.89 8.88 -24.76
C SER A 124 31.98 9.20 -23.27
N ASP A 125 31.72 10.45 -22.90
CA ASP A 125 31.64 10.85 -21.48
C ASP A 125 30.48 10.16 -20.75
N LEU A 126 29.37 9.93 -21.45
CA LEU A 126 28.23 9.16 -20.93
C LEU A 126 28.64 7.72 -20.54
N GLU A 127 29.43 7.04 -21.37
CA GLU A 127 29.96 5.71 -21.05
C GLU A 127 30.98 5.75 -19.89
N LYS A 128 31.81 6.80 -19.80
CA LYS A 128 32.76 6.95 -18.69
C LYS A 128 32.03 7.10 -17.36
N ILE A 129 31.05 8.01 -17.27
CA ILE A 129 30.28 8.21 -16.04
C ILE A 129 29.44 6.98 -15.68
N ARG A 130 28.99 6.21 -16.68
CA ARG A 130 28.36 4.90 -16.46
C ARG A 130 29.32 3.93 -15.77
N ALA A 131 30.54 3.80 -16.28
CA ALA A 131 31.55 2.92 -15.69
C ALA A 131 31.87 3.31 -14.23
N PHE A 132 31.96 4.63 -13.96
CA PHE A 132 32.21 5.14 -12.60
C PHE A 132 31.05 4.84 -11.66
N TYR A 133 29.82 5.11 -12.10
CA TYR A 133 28.61 4.82 -11.35
C TYR A 133 28.54 3.33 -11.00
N ILE A 134 28.65 2.44 -11.98
CA ILE A 134 28.61 0.98 -11.78
C ILE A 134 29.69 0.50 -10.83
N TRP A 135 30.92 1.00 -10.96
CA TRP A 135 31.98 0.59 -10.05
C TRP A 135 31.63 1.01 -8.61
N ILE A 136 31.23 2.25 -8.39
CA ILE A 136 30.90 2.77 -7.05
C ILE A 136 29.72 2.00 -6.45
N THR A 137 28.61 1.87 -7.19
CA THR A 137 27.37 1.23 -6.72
C THR A 137 27.47 -0.28 -6.52
N ASN A 138 28.62 -0.89 -6.81
CA ASN A 138 28.87 -2.31 -6.55
C ASN A 138 30.07 -2.54 -5.63
N ASN A 139 30.87 -1.51 -5.32
CA ASN A 139 32.08 -1.65 -4.51
C ASN A 139 32.05 -0.88 -3.20
N VAL A 140 31.33 0.25 -3.10
CA VAL A 140 31.32 1.06 -1.87
C VAL A 140 30.09 0.72 -1.01
N HIS A 141 30.29 0.19 0.19
CA HIS A 141 29.23 -0.13 1.15
C HIS A 141 28.87 1.11 1.99
N TYR A 142 27.58 1.31 2.29
CA TYR A 142 27.16 2.45 3.11
C TYR A 142 27.49 2.21 4.60
N ASP A 143 28.19 3.16 5.22
CA ASP A 143 28.64 3.08 6.62
C ASP A 143 27.51 3.48 7.59
N THR A 144 26.61 2.53 7.88
CA THR A 144 25.51 2.77 8.82
C THR A 144 26.01 2.99 10.25
N GLU A 145 27.15 2.42 10.64
CA GLU A 145 27.73 2.63 11.97
C GLU A 145 28.10 4.10 12.16
N CYS A 146 28.91 4.67 11.26
CA CYS A 146 29.28 6.09 11.32
C CYS A 146 28.04 6.98 11.21
N HIS A 147 27.14 6.68 10.28
CA HIS A 147 25.90 7.44 10.07
C HIS A 147 25.04 7.54 11.33
N PHE A 148 24.85 6.44 12.08
CA PHE A 148 23.98 6.44 13.26
C PHE A 148 24.70 6.78 14.58
N SER A 149 26.02 6.59 14.66
CA SER A 149 26.79 6.91 15.88
C SER A 149 27.29 8.36 15.92
N GLY A 150 27.26 9.07 14.78
CA GLY A 150 27.87 10.40 14.65
C GLY A 150 29.40 10.37 14.62
N ARG A 151 30.01 9.19 14.53
CA ARG A 151 31.45 9.05 14.28
C ARG A 151 31.76 9.46 12.84
N SER A 152 32.94 10.04 12.64
CA SER A 152 33.42 10.40 11.31
C SER A 152 34.61 9.52 10.91
N ARG A 153 34.66 9.17 9.62
CA ARG A 153 35.81 8.56 8.95
C ARG A 153 36.21 9.49 7.80
N PRO A 154 37.47 9.45 7.33
CA PRO A 154 37.84 10.23 6.15
C PRO A 154 36.97 9.85 4.94
N VAL A 155 36.40 10.86 4.29
CA VAL A 155 35.49 10.73 3.14
C VAL A 155 36.15 11.17 1.84
N ASP A 156 37.48 11.33 1.80
CA ASP A 156 38.22 11.64 0.59
C ASP A 156 38.22 10.46 -0.39
N ALA A 157 38.28 10.75 -1.69
CA ALA A 157 38.11 9.76 -2.76
C ALA A 157 39.11 8.58 -2.66
N LEU A 158 40.37 8.84 -2.31
CA LEU A 158 41.38 7.78 -2.20
C LEU A 158 41.08 6.84 -1.03
N THR A 159 40.71 7.38 0.12
CA THR A 159 40.29 6.57 1.28
C THR A 159 39.05 5.76 0.96
N VAL A 160 38.00 6.37 0.37
CA VAL A 160 36.75 5.67 0.03
C VAL A 160 37.00 4.54 -0.99
N MET A 161 37.80 4.79 -2.02
CA MET A 161 38.18 3.78 -3.02
C MET A 161 38.91 2.59 -2.38
N LYS A 162 39.83 2.85 -1.44
CA LYS A 162 40.62 1.81 -0.75
C LYS A 162 39.78 1.02 0.25
N CYS A 163 39.05 1.72 1.11
CA CYS A 163 38.28 1.12 2.20
C CYS A 163 36.96 0.52 1.74
N LYS A 164 36.44 0.95 0.58
CA LYS A 164 35.18 0.46 0.02
C LYS A 164 33.98 0.63 0.97
N VAL A 165 34.05 1.60 1.86
CA VAL A 165 33.00 1.90 2.86
C VAL A 165 32.97 3.42 3.09
N SER A 166 31.80 4.04 3.03
CA SER A 166 31.63 5.46 3.38
C SER A 166 30.18 5.86 3.62
N VAL A 167 29.96 7.12 3.99
CA VAL A 167 28.65 7.79 3.99
C VAL A 167 28.45 8.55 2.67
N CYS A 168 27.27 9.16 2.48
CA CYS A 168 26.87 9.84 1.23
C CYS A 168 27.93 10.80 0.66
N GLU A 169 28.55 11.61 1.50
CA GLU A 169 29.62 12.54 1.10
C GLU A 169 30.81 11.82 0.43
N GLY A 170 31.22 10.65 0.94
CA GLY A 170 32.34 9.90 0.35
C GLY A 170 32.03 9.28 -1.01
N TYR A 171 30.78 8.86 -1.24
CA TYR A 171 30.34 8.45 -2.58
C TYR A 171 30.43 9.62 -3.55
N ALA A 172 29.95 10.80 -3.13
CA ALA A 172 29.94 11.99 -3.96
C ALA A 172 31.36 12.50 -4.28
N ASN A 173 32.26 12.45 -3.29
CA ASN A 173 33.67 12.81 -3.45
C ASN A 173 34.40 11.87 -4.41
N LEU A 174 34.18 10.55 -4.29
CA LEU A 174 34.81 9.58 -5.18
C LEU A 174 34.32 9.73 -6.63
N PHE A 175 33.02 9.91 -6.85
CA PHE A 175 32.47 10.12 -8.19
C PHE A 175 33.04 11.40 -8.83
N ALA A 176 33.07 12.50 -8.07
CA ALA A 176 33.64 13.76 -8.55
C ALA A 176 35.12 13.64 -8.91
N GLU A 177 35.92 12.92 -8.12
CA GLU A 177 37.35 12.73 -8.40
C GLU A 177 37.60 11.81 -9.61
N LEU A 178 36.77 10.78 -9.84
CA LEU A 178 36.85 9.97 -11.06
C LEU A 178 36.51 10.79 -12.32
N CYS A 179 35.53 11.69 -12.22
CA CYS A 179 35.19 12.65 -13.26
C CYS A 179 36.35 13.62 -13.53
N ASN A 180 36.93 14.18 -12.46
CA ASN A 180 38.10 15.07 -12.53
C ASN A 180 39.29 14.39 -13.22
N CYS A 181 39.61 13.14 -12.83
CA CYS A 181 40.65 12.32 -13.46
C CYS A 181 40.40 12.05 -14.96
N SER A 182 39.18 12.29 -15.44
CA SER A 182 38.73 12.04 -16.81
C SER A 182 38.34 13.30 -17.56
N ASN A 183 38.65 14.49 -17.01
CA ASN A 183 38.29 15.81 -17.53
C ASN A 183 36.78 16.01 -17.74
N ILE A 184 35.95 15.38 -16.90
CA ILE A 184 34.50 15.56 -16.89
C ILE A 184 34.14 16.47 -15.71
N HIS A 185 33.33 17.50 -15.96
CA HIS A 185 32.91 18.39 -14.89
C HIS A 185 31.84 17.72 -14.02
N ALA A 186 32.10 17.66 -12.72
CA ALA A 186 31.14 17.23 -11.72
C ALA A 186 31.11 18.24 -10.56
N LYS A 187 29.91 18.55 -10.08
CA LYS A 187 29.67 19.39 -8.91
C LYS A 187 29.14 18.50 -7.79
N ILE A 188 29.68 18.67 -6.59
CA ILE A 188 29.11 18.08 -5.38
C ILE A 188 27.96 18.97 -4.90
N ILE A 189 26.78 18.38 -4.70
CA ILE A 189 25.55 19.05 -4.30
C ILE A 189 25.20 18.63 -2.88
N PRO A 190 25.34 19.53 -1.89
CA PRO A 190 24.81 19.30 -0.55
C PRO A 190 23.32 19.65 -0.51
N GLY A 191 22.58 19.02 0.41
CA GLY A 191 21.19 19.40 0.62
C GLY A 191 20.38 18.59 1.62
N PHE A 192 19.07 18.74 1.53
CA PHE A 192 18.12 17.97 2.31
C PHE A 192 17.58 16.81 1.50
N ALA A 193 17.70 15.58 2.02
CA ALA A 193 17.10 14.41 1.41
C ALA A 193 16.05 13.77 2.33
N LYS A 194 14.89 13.42 1.76
CA LYS A 194 13.84 12.64 2.42
C LYS A 194 14.23 11.15 2.51
N GLY A 195 15.38 10.84 3.11
CA GLY A 195 15.95 9.50 3.20
C GLY A 195 15.39 8.62 4.32
N PHE A 196 16.22 7.70 4.82
CA PHE A 196 15.86 6.82 5.94
C PHE A 196 15.41 7.63 7.17
N GLY A 197 14.29 7.21 7.78
CA GLY A 197 13.73 7.86 8.97
C GLY A 197 13.01 9.19 8.73
N HIS A 198 12.96 9.68 7.48
CA HIS A 198 12.10 10.81 7.13
C HIS A 198 10.63 10.40 7.22
N THR A 199 9.81 11.25 7.82
CA THR A 199 8.35 11.14 7.82
C THR A 199 7.77 12.49 7.39
N PRO A 200 6.60 12.53 6.73
CA PRO A 200 6.01 13.80 6.32
C PRO A 200 5.75 14.80 7.47
N ALA A 201 5.68 14.31 8.72
CA ALA A 201 5.58 15.14 9.91
C ALA A 201 6.87 15.93 10.23
N LYS A 202 8.04 15.44 9.82
CA LYS A 202 9.35 16.05 10.11
C LYS A 202 9.78 16.98 8.97
N ARG A 203 9.77 18.28 9.26
CA ARG A 203 10.16 19.32 8.29
C ARG A 203 11.64 19.66 8.39
N PHE A 204 12.28 19.83 7.24
CA PHE A 204 13.59 20.46 7.13
C PHE A 204 13.47 21.97 7.36
N ASN A 205 14.55 22.57 7.85
CA ASN A 205 14.66 24.02 8.05
C ASN A 205 16.06 24.48 7.67
N TYR A 206 16.20 25.73 7.21
CA TYR A 206 17.48 26.29 6.74
C TYR A 206 18.56 26.38 7.82
N ARG A 207 18.18 26.34 9.11
CA ARG A 207 19.12 26.30 10.24
C ARG A 207 19.49 24.87 10.65
N GLY A 208 18.91 23.88 10.00
CA GLY A 208 19.14 22.46 10.28
C GLY A 208 20.38 21.96 9.57
N SER A 209 20.93 20.85 10.07
CA SER A 209 22.05 20.18 9.40
C SER A 209 21.61 19.61 8.06
N ILE A 210 22.40 19.90 7.03
CA ILE A 210 22.40 19.17 5.75
C ILE A 210 22.55 17.68 6.07
N ASN A 211 21.66 16.85 5.53
CA ASN A 211 21.61 15.43 5.88
C ASN A 211 22.01 14.51 4.72
N HIS A 212 22.33 15.06 3.55
CA HIS A 212 22.71 14.28 2.38
C HIS A 212 23.51 15.10 1.37
N THR A 213 24.31 14.39 0.56
CA THR A 213 25.20 14.95 -0.46
C THR A 213 25.23 14.03 -1.67
N TRP A 214 25.15 14.61 -2.88
CA TRP A 214 25.16 13.90 -4.17
C TRP A 214 25.93 14.68 -5.23
N ASN A 215 25.80 14.33 -6.52
CA ASN A 215 26.48 15.05 -7.60
C ASN A 215 25.53 15.58 -8.67
N ALA A 216 25.97 16.62 -9.37
CA ALA A 216 25.58 16.91 -10.74
C ALA A 216 26.81 16.72 -11.64
N VAL A 217 26.60 16.27 -12.88
CA VAL A 217 27.65 16.00 -13.85
C VAL A 217 27.27 16.64 -15.19
N TYR A 218 28.25 17.26 -15.84
CA TYR A 218 28.08 17.89 -17.13
C TYR A 218 28.40 16.86 -18.23
N VAL A 219 27.40 16.48 -19.01
CA VAL A 219 27.51 15.46 -20.04
C VAL A 219 26.58 15.82 -21.20
N ASP A 220 27.05 15.63 -22.44
CA ASP A 220 26.29 15.95 -23.65
C ASP A 220 25.77 17.40 -23.68
N ASP A 221 26.67 18.29 -23.24
CA ASP A 221 26.48 19.74 -23.08
C ASP A 221 25.44 20.17 -22.04
N GLU A 222 24.93 19.30 -21.18
CA GLU A 222 23.92 19.63 -20.17
C GLU A 222 24.29 19.12 -18.76
N TRP A 223 23.75 19.77 -17.72
CA TRP A 223 23.89 19.32 -16.33
C TRP A 223 22.83 18.27 -15.98
N HIS A 224 23.27 17.11 -15.51
CA HIS A 224 22.40 16.03 -15.04
C HIS A 224 22.79 15.60 -13.63
N PHE A 225 21.82 15.15 -12.84
CA PHE A 225 22.12 14.63 -11.50
C PHE A 225 22.79 13.25 -11.54
N MET A 226 23.52 12.91 -10.48
CA MET A 226 24.06 11.58 -10.26
C MET A 226 23.98 11.25 -8.76
N GLU A 227 23.36 10.12 -8.42
CA GLU A 227 23.13 9.71 -7.04
C GLU A 227 23.65 8.29 -6.77
N CYS A 228 24.96 8.19 -6.57
CA CYS A 228 25.64 6.91 -6.33
C CYS A 228 25.22 6.24 -5.00
N THR A 229 24.85 7.01 -3.98
CA THR A 229 24.56 6.47 -2.65
C THR A 229 23.25 5.68 -2.66
N TRP A 230 22.18 6.29 -3.18
CA TRP A 230 20.88 5.61 -3.28
C TRP A 230 20.82 4.68 -4.50
N GLY A 231 21.71 4.88 -5.48
CA GLY A 231 21.97 3.94 -6.57
C GLY A 231 22.55 2.59 -6.13
N ALA A 232 23.36 2.59 -5.06
CA ALA A 232 23.97 1.38 -4.51
C ALA A 232 22.99 0.50 -3.70
N GLY A 233 22.05 1.12 -2.99
CA GLY A 233 21.14 0.39 -2.12
C GLY A 233 20.37 1.29 -1.16
N TYR A 234 19.88 0.70 -0.07
CA TYR A 234 19.08 1.41 0.93
C TYR A 234 19.35 0.91 2.35
N ILE A 235 18.93 1.68 3.35
CA ILE A 235 18.97 1.27 4.76
C ILE A 235 17.64 0.61 5.14
N ASP A 236 17.69 -0.61 5.68
CA ASP A 236 16.51 -1.34 6.15
C ASP A 236 16.03 -0.87 7.53
N LYS A 237 14.86 -1.36 7.96
CA LYS A 237 14.27 -1.04 9.29
C LYS A 237 15.18 -1.40 10.47
N ASN A 238 16.13 -2.31 10.28
CA ASN A 238 17.09 -2.74 11.29
C ASN A 238 18.39 -1.91 11.23
N LYS A 239 18.38 -0.77 10.52
CA LYS A 239 19.53 0.14 10.35
C LYS A 239 20.73 -0.49 9.64
N ARG A 240 20.49 -1.49 8.79
CA ARG A 240 21.53 -2.15 8.00
C ARG A 240 21.46 -1.68 6.56
N PHE A 241 22.61 -1.51 5.93
CA PHE A 241 22.67 -1.29 4.50
C PHE A 241 22.35 -2.60 3.76
N VAL A 242 21.48 -2.49 2.76
CA VAL A 242 21.11 -3.56 1.85
C VAL A 242 21.51 -3.14 0.45
N TRP A 243 22.45 -3.88 -0.14
CA TRP A 243 22.81 -3.76 -1.54
C TRP A 243 21.60 -4.05 -2.41
N ARG A 244 21.18 -3.04 -3.18
CA ARG A 244 20.10 -3.17 -4.15
C ARG A 244 20.31 -2.09 -5.19
N TYR A 245 21.05 -2.46 -6.22
CA TYR A 245 21.29 -1.61 -7.36
C TYR A 245 19.98 -1.01 -7.88
N ASN A 246 20.00 0.30 -8.13
CA ASN A 246 18.85 1.03 -8.63
C ASN A 246 19.26 1.97 -9.78
N GLU A 247 18.87 1.56 -10.98
CA GLU A 247 19.12 2.27 -12.24
C GLU A 247 18.47 3.67 -12.26
N ASN A 248 17.40 3.90 -11.50
CA ASN A 248 16.68 5.18 -11.49
C ASN A 248 17.51 6.35 -10.92
N TYR A 249 18.65 6.07 -10.27
CA TYR A 249 19.58 7.09 -9.75
C TYR A 249 20.80 7.35 -10.65
N PHE A 250 20.86 6.70 -11.82
CA PHE A 250 21.78 7.05 -12.90
C PHE A 250 21.13 8.09 -13.81
N LEU A 251 21.59 9.35 -13.74
CA LEU A 251 21.03 10.50 -14.47
C LEU A 251 19.52 10.76 -14.21
N PRO A 252 19.03 10.80 -12.95
CA PRO A 252 17.62 11.06 -12.70
C PRO A 252 17.19 12.45 -13.18
N ASP A 253 16.00 12.53 -13.77
CA ASP A 253 15.40 13.80 -14.20
C ASP A 253 15.18 14.73 -12.97
N PRO A 254 15.49 16.04 -13.07
CA PRO A 254 15.32 16.99 -11.96
C PRO A 254 13.91 17.01 -11.35
N GLU A 255 12.88 16.89 -12.18
CA GLU A 255 11.48 16.87 -11.74
C GLU A 255 11.14 15.64 -10.89
N THR A 256 11.88 14.55 -11.07
CA THR A 256 11.78 13.35 -10.23
C THR A 256 12.65 13.49 -8.98
N MET A 257 13.87 13.99 -9.14
CA MET A 257 14.85 14.09 -8.07
C MET A 257 14.38 15.04 -6.95
N ILE A 258 13.73 16.15 -7.31
CA ILE A 258 13.22 17.16 -6.36
C ILE A 258 12.16 16.64 -5.39
N PHE A 259 11.51 15.50 -5.65
CA PHE A 259 10.60 14.91 -4.66
C PHE A 259 11.33 14.45 -3.39
N THR A 260 12.61 14.11 -3.53
CA THR A 260 13.42 13.49 -2.50
C THR A 260 14.66 14.28 -2.13
N HIS A 261 15.23 15.07 -3.04
CA HIS A 261 16.50 15.78 -2.85
C HIS A 261 16.32 17.28 -3.13
N PHE A 262 16.58 18.10 -2.11
CA PHE A 262 16.52 19.55 -2.20
C PHE A 262 17.93 20.13 -2.04
N PRO A 263 18.55 20.65 -3.12
CA PRO A 263 19.84 21.33 -3.04
C PRO A 263 19.81 22.47 -2.03
N TYR A 264 20.84 22.53 -1.18
CA TYR A 264 21.01 23.62 -0.22
C TYR A 264 22.49 23.87 0.06
N PHE A 265 22.95 25.03 -0.42
CA PHE A 265 24.27 25.61 -0.17
C PHE A 265 24.10 26.71 0.87
N ASP A 266 24.70 26.54 2.04
CA ASP A 266 24.66 27.52 3.13
C ASP A 266 25.91 28.41 3.05
N PRO A 267 25.79 29.76 3.00
CA PRO A 267 24.57 30.59 3.02
C PRO A 267 24.02 30.98 1.63
N GLU A 268 24.55 30.38 0.56
CA GLU A 268 24.28 30.72 -0.85
C GLU A 268 22.92 30.19 -1.36
N VAL A 269 21.84 30.78 -0.84
CA VAL A 269 20.46 30.40 -1.19
C VAL A 269 20.17 30.55 -2.70
N ASP A 270 20.75 31.54 -3.38
CA ASP A 270 20.54 31.72 -4.82
C ASP A 270 21.25 30.64 -5.65
N GLU A 271 22.45 30.20 -5.23
CA GLU A 271 23.10 29.03 -5.84
C GLU A 271 22.23 27.76 -5.64
N SER A 272 21.63 27.62 -4.46
CA SER A 272 20.72 26.50 -4.15
C SER A 272 19.53 26.41 -5.11
N LYS A 273 18.98 27.55 -5.57
CA LYS A 273 17.86 27.55 -6.53
C LYS A 273 18.29 27.06 -7.90
N LEU A 274 19.48 27.47 -8.36
CA LEU A 274 19.97 27.09 -9.68
C LEU A 274 20.28 25.59 -9.76
N TRP A 275 20.86 25.02 -8.70
CA TRP A 275 21.18 23.59 -8.64
C TRP A 275 19.97 22.68 -8.44
N GLN A 276 18.74 23.21 -8.40
CA GLN A 276 17.55 22.37 -8.56
C GLN A 276 17.40 21.85 -9.98
N LEU A 277 18.02 22.52 -10.97
CA LEU A 277 17.92 22.20 -12.40
C LEU A 277 16.47 22.14 -12.89
N LEU A 278 15.59 22.92 -12.27
CA LEU A 278 14.18 23.03 -12.62
C LEU A 278 13.91 24.33 -13.38
N PRO A 279 13.03 24.33 -14.39
CA PRO A 279 12.57 25.56 -15.03
C PRO A 279 11.99 26.57 -14.03
N LYS A 280 11.36 26.06 -12.96
CA LYS A 280 10.89 26.84 -11.82
C LYS A 280 11.33 26.17 -10.52
N SER A 281 12.30 26.76 -9.84
CA SER A 281 12.74 26.29 -8.53
C SER A 281 11.61 26.36 -7.49
N ILE A 282 11.57 25.41 -6.56
CA ILE A 282 10.67 25.41 -5.42
C ILE A 282 11.40 25.87 -4.15
N ASP A 283 10.65 26.34 -3.15
CA ASP A 283 11.20 26.67 -1.84
C ASP A 283 11.19 25.45 -0.88
N LEU A 284 11.91 25.56 0.24
CA LEU A 284 12.00 24.48 1.23
C LEU A 284 10.64 24.16 1.85
N LYS A 285 9.74 25.15 1.93
CA LYS A 285 8.37 24.96 2.44
C LYS A 285 7.58 24.03 1.51
N THR A 286 7.62 24.28 0.21
CA THR A 286 6.98 23.46 -0.82
C THR A 286 7.60 22.07 -0.84
N PHE A 287 8.93 21.96 -0.81
CA PHE A 287 9.62 20.67 -0.72
C PHE A 287 9.16 19.84 0.48
N ASN A 288 9.06 20.44 1.67
CA ASN A 288 8.57 19.78 2.88
C ASN A 288 7.11 19.31 2.76
N LEU A 289 6.27 20.04 2.02
CA LEU A 289 4.87 19.73 1.85
C LEU A 289 4.61 18.75 0.71
N ASN A 290 5.50 18.63 -0.28
CA ASN A 290 5.32 17.72 -1.40
C ASN A 290 5.31 16.26 -0.95
N ILE A 291 4.40 15.49 -1.54
CA ILE A 291 4.44 14.02 -1.48
C ILE A 291 5.82 13.50 -1.87
N LYS A 292 6.15 12.31 -1.36
CA LYS A 292 7.33 11.55 -1.73
C LYS A 292 6.87 10.28 -2.43
N PRO A 293 6.59 10.33 -3.75
CA PRO A 293 6.28 9.13 -4.51
C PRO A 293 7.40 8.10 -4.31
N THR A 294 7.03 6.83 -4.18
CA THR A 294 8.03 5.75 -4.22
C THR A 294 8.48 5.52 -5.67
N ASN A 295 9.60 4.83 -5.87
CA ASN A 295 10.03 4.45 -7.22
C ASN A 295 8.95 3.68 -7.98
N LYS A 296 8.22 2.80 -7.28
CA LYS A 296 7.09 2.07 -7.87
C LYS A 296 5.95 2.99 -8.28
N SER A 297 5.65 4.01 -7.47
CA SER A 297 4.66 5.03 -7.84
C SER A 297 5.05 5.79 -9.12
N LEU A 298 6.31 6.17 -9.26
CA LEU A 298 6.84 6.84 -10.45
C LEU A 298 6.82 5.91 -11.68
N GLU A 299 7.32 4.68 -11.54
CA GLU A 299 7.31 3.65 -12.59
C GLU A 299 5.90 3.33 -13.09
N TRP A 300 4.92 3.35 -12.20
CA TRP A 300 3.51 3.07 -12.50
C TRP A 300 2.72 4.32 -12.87
N GLY A 301 3.34 5.52 -12.91
CA GLY A 301 2.66 6.76 -13.25
C GLY A 301 1.46 7.05 -12.35
N ILE A 302 1.57 6.81 -11.05
CA ILE A 302 0.47 7.06 -10.11
C ILE A 302 0.24 8.58 -9.98
N GLU A 303 -1.00 8.99 -10.24
CA GLU A 303 -1.47 10.36 -10.07
C GLU A 303 -2.28 10.49 -8.78
N TYR A 304 -1.91 11.46 -7.93
CA TYR A 304 -2.62 11.77 -6.69
C TYR A 304 -3.59 12.93 -6.91
N GLU A 305 -4.83 12.62 -7.28
CA GLU A 305 -5.83 13.61 -7.69
C GLU A 305 -6.31 14.52 -6.55
N SER A 306 -6.52 13.95 -5.36
CA SER A 306 -7.14 14.68 -4.25
C SER A 306 -6.19 15.54 -3.43
N HIS A 307 -4.97 15.05 -3.15
CA HIS A 307 -4.04 15.66 -2.21
C HIS A 307 -2.61 15.55 -2.74
N LYS A 308 -2.03 16.69 -3.14
CA LYS A 308 -0.63 16.78 -3.57
C LYS A 308 0.35 17.04 -2.42
N SER A 309 -0.19 17.33 -1.23
CA SER A 309 0.62 17.54 -0.03
C SER A 309 0.71 16.26 0.80
N ALA A 310 1.93 15.94 1.25
CA ALA A 310 2.22 14.84 2.15
C ALA A 310 1.64 15.04 3.56
N VAL A 311 1.26 16.26 3.93
CA VAL A 311 0.63 16.59 5.21
C VAL A 311 -0.79 17.08 4.97
N ILE A 312 -1.77 16.38 5.55
CA ILE A 312 -3.19 16.66 5.36
C ILE A 312 -3.80 16.98 6.73
N ASP A 313 -4.53 18.08 6.87
CA ASP A 313 -5.44 18.27 8.00
C ASP A 313 -6.80 17.68 7.63
N CYS A 314 -7.40 16.89 8.53
CA CYS A 314 -8.74 16.34 8.33
C CYS A 314 -9.64 16.63 9.54
N ALA A 315 -10.94 16.75 9.26
CA ALA A 315 -12.00 16.79 10.25
C ALA A 315 -13.00 15.68 9.90
N LYS A 316 -13.18 14.73 10.81
CA LYS A 316 -14.01 13.52 10.66
C LYS A 316 -13.46 12.55 9.62
N GLU A 317 -13.88 12.65 8.36
CA GLU A 317 -13.51 11.72 7.29
C GLU A 317 -12.49 12.36 6.34
N LEU A 318 -11.48 11.59 5.95
CA LEU A 318 -10.54 11.92 4.89
C LEU A 318 -10.76 11.00 3.70
N VAL A 319 -10.82 11.60 2.51
CA VAL A 319 -10.90 10.90 1.24
C VAL A 319 -9.64 11.17 0.42
N VAL A 320 -8.86 10.13 0.14
CA VAL A 320 -7.70 10.20 -0.75
C VAL A 320 -8.00 9.47 -2.06
N LYS A 321 -7.99 10.20 -3.17
CA LYS A 321 -8.15 9.70 -4.54
C LYS A 321 -6.82 9.63 -5.27
N PHE A 322 -6.60 8.52 -5.98
CA PHE A 322 -5.45 8.31 -6.86
C PHE A 322 -5.83 7.43 -8.05
N LYS A 323 -5.09 7.54 -9.16
CA LYS A 323 -5.30 6.75 -10.38
C LYS A 323 -4.00 6.51 -11.14
N THR A 324 -4.05 5.73 -12.21
CA THR A 324 -2.99 5.66 -13.22
C THR A 324 -3.58 5.27 -14.57
N ASP A 325 -3.07 5.90 -15.63
CA ASP A 325 -3.39 5.55 -17.01
C ASP A 325 -2.25 4.75 -17.68
N LEU A 326 -1.12 4.56 -16.99
CA LEU A 326 0.08 3.93 -17.53
C LEU A 326 0.10 2.41 -17.34
N VAL A 327 -0.35 1.95 -16.18
CA VAL A 327 -0.37 0.52 -15.82
C VAL A 327 -1.72 0.11 -15.29
N LYS A 328 -1.95 -1.19 -15.25
CA LYS A 328 -3.15 -1.75 -14.62
C LYS A 328 -2.87 -2.12 -13.17
N LEU A 329 -3.67 -1.59 -12.24
CA LEU A 329 -3.59 -1.98 -10.84
C LEU A 329 -4.52 -3.16 -10.58
N CYS A 330 -3.96 -4.30 -10.19
CA CYS A 330 -4.73 -5.51 -9.90
C CYS A 330 -5.32 -5.48 -8.48
N ASP A 331 -4.58 -4.91 -7.53
CA ASP A 331 -5.03 -4.76 -6.14
C ASP A 331 -4.44 -3.52 -5.46
N THR A 332 -5.12 -3.04 -4.43
CA THR A 332 -4.71 -1.88 -3.63
C THR A 332 -5.22 -1.96 -2.19
N SER A 333 -4.46 -1.37 -1.27
CA SER A 333 -4.77 -1.31 0.15
C SER A 333 -4.45 0.05 0.74
N VAL A 334 -5.13 0.39 1.82
CA VAL A 334 -4.80 1.53 2.68
C VAL A 334 -4.54 1.05 4.10
N TYR A 335 -3.39 1.42 4.65
CA TYR A 335 -3.06 1.17 6.06
C TYR A 335 -3.08 2.49 6.82
N LEU A 336 -3.94 2.57 7.84
CA LEU A 336 -3.95 3.66 8.80
C LEU A 336 -3.17 3.21 10.04
N MET A 337 -2.18 3.99 10.44
CA MET A 337 -1.38 3.75 11.64
C MET A 337 -1.46 4.97 12.56
N ASP A 338 -1.53 4.73 13.87
CA ASP A 338 -1.35 5.78 14.86
C ASP A 338 0.15 6.17 15.01
N ILE A 339 0.43 7.15 15.87
CA ILE A 339 1.79 7.63 16.14
C ILE A 339 2.67 6.59 16.83
N ASP A 340 2.07 5.61 17.50
CA ASP A 340 2.76 4.52 18.20
C ASP A 340 3.09 3.36 17.24
N GLY A 341 2.60 3.43 16.00
CA GLY A 341 2.81 2.44 14.95
C GLY A 341 1.79 1.30 14.96
N ASN A 342 0.72 1.39 15.74
CA ASN A 342 -0.35 0.41 15.74
C ASN A 342 -1.24 0.60 14.51
N MET A 343 -1.58 -0.51 13.86
CA MET A 343 -2.46 -0.51 12.70
C MET A 343 -3.94 -0.45 13.14
N LEU A 344 -4.71 0.45 12.53
CA LEU A 344 -6.12 0.70 12.83
C LEU A 344 -7.00 0.14 11.69
N GLN A 345 -7.07 -1.18 11.61
CA GLN A 345 -7.63 -1.95 10.48
C GLN A 345 -9.09 -1.58 10.13
N HIS A 346 -9.92 -1.25 11.13
CA HIS A 346 -11.35 -0.97 10.93
C HIS A 346 -11.67 0.48 10.55
N HIS A 347 -10.64 1.32 10.39
CA HIS A 347 -10.78 2.77 10.23
C HIS A 347 -10.38 3.28 8.84
N ALA A 348 -9.96 2.39 7.94
CA ALA A 348 -9.63 2.76 6.58
C ALA A 348 -10.01 1.66 5.59
N ILE A 349 -10.50 2.06 4.42
CA ILE A 349 -10.91 1.15 3.33
C ILE A 349 -10.55 1.77 1.99
N VAL A 350 -10.49 0.94 0.94
CA VAL A 350 -10.39 1.42 -0.44
C VAL A 350 -11.65 1.03 -1.21
N LEU A 351 -12.18 1.97 -1.99
CA LEU A 351 -13.23 1.72 -2.96
C LEU A 351 -12.63 1.87 -4.37
N ASN A 352 -13.00 0.97 -5.29
CA ASN A 352 -12.79 1.19 -6.71
C ASN A 352 -13.75 2.30 -7.19
N GLY A 353 -13.22 3.25 -7.95
CA GLY A 353 -13.95 4.34 -8.56
C GLY A 353 -14.77 3.89 -9.78
N PRO A 354 -15.33 4.84 -10.54
CA PRO A 354 -16.16 4.53 -11.72
C PRO A 354 -15.38 3.95 -12.92
N TYR A 355 -14.04 3.89 -12.85
CA TYR A 355 -13.15 3.41 -13.91
C TYR A 355 -12.13 2.42 -13.32
N ASP A 356 -11.77 1.38 -14.08
CA ASP A 356 -10.96 0.22 -13.66
C ASP A 356 -9.63 0.53 -12.94
N ASN A 357 -9.12 1.76 -12.99
CA ASN A 357 -7.83 2.19 -12.41
C ASN A 357 -7.90 3.41 -11.48
N ALA A 358 -9.10 3.87 -11.11
CA ALA A 358 -9.26 4.99 -10.19
C ALA A 358 -9.70 4.46 -8.81
N PHE A 359 -9.05 4.91 -7.73
CA PHE A 359 -9.30 4.39 -6.39
C PHE A 359 -9.53 5.51 -5.38
N LYS A 360 -10.41 5.24 -4.41
CA LYS A 360 -10.76 6.14 -3.31
C LYS A 360 -10.47 5.46 -1.97
N ALA A 361 -9.40 5.86 -1.30
CA ALA A 361 -9.17 5.49 0.09
C ALA A 361 -10.01 6.40 1.01
N ILE A 362 -10.79 5.79 1.91
CA ILE A 362 -11.60 6.48 2.92
C ILE A 362 -10.98 6.18 4.28
N ILE A 363 -10.67 7.22 5.04
CA ILE A 363 -10.02 7.14 6.35
C ILE A 363 -10.87 7.88 7.37
N ARG A 364 -11.19 7.21 8.48
CA ARG A 364 -11.98 7.77 9.59
C ARG A 364 -11.20 7.62 10.90
N PRO A 365 -10.34 8.59 11.26
CA PRO A 365 -9.54 8.50 12.46
C PRO A 365 -10.41 8.34 13.73
N PRO A 366 -10.10 7.40 14.62
CA PRO A 366 -10.90 7.17 15.84
C PRO A 366 -10.70 8.22 16.92
N LYS A 367 -9.60 8.97 16.89
CA LYS A 367 -9.24 9.99 17.88
C LYS A 367 -8.66 11.22 17.18
N VAL A 368 -8.65 12.34 17.89
CA VAL A 368 -7.90 13.54 17.48
C VAL A 368 -6.42 13.23 17.65
N GLY A 369 -5.59 13.56 16.66
CA GLY A 369 -4.18 13.21 16.68
C GLY A 369 -3.51 13.13 15.31
N GLY A 370 -2.26 12.70 15.32
CA GLY A 370 -1.47 12.42 14.12
C GLY A 370 -1.61 10.97 13.67
N TYR A 371 -1.62 10.74 12.37
CA TYR A 371 -1.73 9.41 11.77
C TYR A 371 -0.81 9.28 10.56
N SER A 372 -0.29 8.09 10.31
CA SER A 372 0.35 7.73 9.03
C SER A 372 -0.66 6.96 8.18
N VAL A 373 -0.89 7.43 6.96
CA VAL A 373 -1.74 6.76 5.96
C VAL A 373 -0.85 6.29 4.83
N LYS A 374 -0.71 4.97 4.70
CA LYS A 374 0.11 4.33 3.68
C LYS A 374 -0.78 3.70 2.62
N LEU A 375 -0.51 4.03 1.36
CA LEU A 375 -1.20 3.48 0.21
C LEU A 375 -0.31 2.44 -0.46
N PHE A 376 -0.90 1.29 -0.79
CA PHE A 376 -0.23 0.17 -1.42
C PHE A 376 -0.94 -0.23 -2.70
N ALA A 377 -0.20 -0.74 -3.69
CA ALA A 377 -0.77 -1.30 -4.91
C ALA A 377 0.09 -2.42 -5.50
N THR A 378 -0.50 -3.22 -6.39
CA THR A 378 0.21 -4.21 -7.21
C THR A 378 -0.33 -4.19 -8.65
N THR A 379 0.56 -4.43 -9.61
CA THR A 379 0.20 -4.64 -11.03
C THR A 379 0.17 -6.11 -11.41
N SER A 380 0.39 -7.02 -10.45
CA SER A 380 0.41 -8.46 -10.68
C SER A 380 -0.80 -9.12 -10.02
N PRO A 381 -1.61 -9.90 -10.78
CA PRO A 381 -2.76 -10.59 -10.23
C PRO A 381 -2.38 -11.79 -9.33
N ASP A 382 -1.19 -12.35 -9.53
CA ASP A 382 -0.71 -13.52 -8.79
C ASP A 382 0.16 -13.16 -7.57
N ASN A 383 0.77 -11.97 -7.57
CA ASN A 383 1.61 -11.51 -6.48
C ASN A 383 0.80 -10.78 -5.41
N LYS A 384 0.66 -11.44 -4.24
CA LYS A 384 0.01 -10.87 -3.05
C LYS A 384 0.83 -9.82 -2.31
N VAL A 385 2.09 -9.59 -2.71
CA VAL A 385 2.95 -8.56 -2.10
C VAL A 385 2.70 -7.22 -2.78
N LEU A 386 1.98 -6.33 -2.11
CA LEU A 386 1.78 -4.98 -2.61
C LEU A 386 3.00 -4.10 -2.34
N SER A 387 3.26 -3.18 -3.26
CA SER A 387 4.29 -2.15 -3.13
C SER A 387 3.70 -0.89 -2.51
N LEU A 388 4.42 -0.27 -1.57
CA LEU A 388 4.08 1.06 -1.07
C LEU A 388 4.16 2.05 -2.24
N ILE A 389 3.08 2.79 -2.49
CA ILE A 389 3.04 3.84 -3.52
C ILE A 389 3.17 5.23 -2.89
N ASN A 390 2.63 5.47 -1.68
CA ASN A 390 2.79 6.74 -0.97
C ASN A 390 2.55 6.62 0.53
N GLU A 391 3.03 7.61 1.28
CA GLU A 391 2.72 7.83 2.69
C GLU A 391 2.31 9.29 2.93
N TYR A 392 1.16 9.48 3.57
CA TYR A 392 0.69 10.77 4.08
C TYR A 392 0.79 10.82 5.60
N PHE A 393 1.07 12.01 6.14
CA PHE A 393 0.82 12.31 7.54
C PHE A 393 -0.49 13.10 7.68
N VAL A 394 -1.44 12.55 8.43
CA VAL A 394 -2.75 13.13 8.62
C VAL A 394 -2.87 13.71 10.03
N ARG A 395 -3.25 14.97 10.13
CA ARG A 395 -3.57 15.67 11.38
C ARG A 395 -5.08 15.74 11.53
N CYS A 396 -5.62 14.81 12.31
CA CYS A 396 -7.04 14.80 12.65
C CYS A 396 -7.33 15.85 13.72
N ARG A 397 -8.24 16.78 13.42
CA ARG A 397 -8.65 17.89 14.32
C ARG A 397 -9.99 17.64 15.01
N GLU A 398 -10.85 16.87 14.37
CA GLU A 398 -12.19 16.52 14.84
C GLU A 398 -12.48 15.09 14.41
N ILE A 399 -13.23 14.35 15.23
CA ILE A 399 -13.65 12.97 14.93
C ILE A 399 -15.16 12.91 14.75
N GLU A 400 -15.62 11.89 14.03
CA GLU A 400 -17.04 11.56 13.98
C GLU A 400 -17.52 11.07 15.36
N ARG A 401 -18.71 11.49 15.79
CA ARG A 401 -19.22 11.19 17.14
C ARG A 401 -19.54 9.71 17.34
N ARG A 402 -19.99 9.06 16.27
CA ARG A 402 -20.32 7.63 16.25
C ARG A 402 -19.63 7.00 15.05
N LEU A 403 -18.65 6.15 15.33
CA LEU A 403 -17.88 5.43 14.32
C LEU A 403 -18.17 3.95 14.44
N ASP A 404 -18.96 3.43 13.50
CA ASP A 404 -19.10 1.99 13.35
C ASP A 404 -17.86 1.45 12.60
N PRO A 405 -17.17 0.42 13.11
CA PRO A 405 -16.01 -0.18 12.46
C PRO A 405 -16.37 -0.72 11.07
N TYR A 406 -15.45 -0.57 10.12
CA TYR A 406 -15.50 -1.31 8.87
C TYR A 406 -15.12 -2.79 9.09
N PRO A 407 -15.62 -3.74 8.28
CA PRO A 407 -15.14 -5.12 8.30
C PRO A 407 -13.63 -5.16 8.01
N GLU A 408 -12.90 -6.08 8.65
CA GLU A 408 -11.47 -6.24 8.35
C GLU A 408 -11.29 -6.70 6.90
N TYR A 409 -10.64 -5.86 6.08
CA TYR A 409 -10.33 -6.17 4.70
C TYR A 409 -9.20 -5.29 4.18
N TYR A 410 -8.20 -5.94 3.58
CA TYR A 410 -7.02 -5.26 3.04
C TYR A 410 -7.05 -5.09 1.52
N GLY A 411 -8.11 -5.51 0.83
CA GLY A 411 -8.28 -5.19 -0.59
C GLY A 411 -9.12 -3.92 -0.77
N TYR A 412 -9.68 -3.78 -1.97
CA TYR A 412 -10.66 -2.74 -2.27
C TYR A 412 -12.05 -3.32 -2.49
N TYR A 413 -13.07 -2.54 -2.14
CA TYR A 413 -14.45 -2.86 -2.48
C TYR A 413 -14.75 -2.41 -3.90
N GLY A 414 -15.46 -3.25 -4.64
CA GLY A 414 -15.77 -3.13 -6.06
C GLY A 414 -15.65 -4.48 -6.78
N PRO A 415 -15.93 -4.50 -8.09
CA PRO A 415 -15.54 -5.62 -8.94
C PRO A 415 -14.02 -5.71 -8.99
N VAL A 416 -13.47 -6.90 -8.80
CA VAL A 416 -12.01 -7.09 -8.86
C VAL A 416 -11.53 -6.98 -10.31
N HIS A 417 -10.24 -6.74 -10.49
CA HIS A 417 -9.66 -6.78 -11.81
C HIS A 417 -9.82 -8.18 -12.44
N GLY A 418 -10.36 -8.25 -13.67
CA GLY A 418 -10.60 -9.50 -14.39
C GLY A 418 -11.98 -10.11 -14.10
N TYR A 419 -12.89 -9.38 -13.44
CA TYR A 419 -14.23 -9.88 -13.13
C TYR A 419 -15.01 -10.38 -14.37
N LEU A 420 -14.75 -9.81 -15.54
CA LEU A 420 -15.35 -10.23 -16.82
C LEU A 420 -14.99 -11.67 -17.20
N ASP A 421 -13.80 -12.14 -16.80
CA ASP A 421 -13.31 -13.50 -17.09
C ASP A 421 -14.13 -14.57 -16.34
N PHE A 422 -14.94 -14.16 -15.36
CA PHE A 422 -15.87 -15.03 -14.64
C PHE A 422 -17.28 -15.04 -15.23
N GLY A 423 -17.50 -14.40 -16.38
CA GLY A 423 -18.79 -14.38 -17.07
C GLY A 423 -19.76 -13.30 -16.59
N ILE A 424 -19.30 -12.38 -15.75
CA ILE A 424 -20.08 -11.19 -15.37
C ILE A 424 -20.13 -10.25 -16.57
N SER A 425 -21.33 -9.80 -16.95
CA SER A 425 -21.48 -8.96 -18.14
C SER A 425 -20.82 -7.60 -17.97
N LYS A 426 -20.24 -7.10 -19.07
CA LYS A 426 -19.69 -5.75 -19.13
C LYS A 426 -20.78 -4.70 -18.85
N GLY A 427 -20.48 -3.75 -17.96
CA GLY A 427 -21.41 -2.69 -17.59
C GLY A 427 -22.44 -3.08 -16.53
N ALA A 428 -22.27 -4.24 -15.87
CA ALA A 428 -23.03 -4.56 -14.66
C ALA A 428 -22.89 -3.43 -13.61
N ASP A 429 -24.01 -2.93 -13.08
CA ASP A 429 -24.04 -1.89 -12.02
C ASP A 429 -23.65 -2.51 -10.67
N ILE A 430 -22.38 -2.88 -10.54
CA ILE A 430 -21.80 -3.43 -9.31
C ILE A 430 -21.09 -2.30 -8.58
N ARG A 431 -21.75 -1.77 -7.55
CA ARG A 431 -21.21 -0.68 -6.73
C ARG A 431 -20.29 -1.20 -5.63
N PRO A 432 -19.23 -0.46 -5.26
CA PRO A 432 -18.36 -0.83 -4.16
C PRO A 432 -19.03 -0.64 -2.78
N PHE A 433 -20.05 0.22 -2.69
CA PHE A 433 -20.73 0.56 -1.44
C PHE A 433 -22.26 0.63 -1.61
N TYR A 434 -22.98 0.09 -0.63
CA TYR A 434 -24.43 0.17 -0.52
C TYR A 434 -24.85 0.60 0.89
N GLU A 435 -25.90 1.41 0.97
CA GLU A 435 -26.58 1.73 2.23
C GLU A 435 -27.99 1.15 2.21
N VAL A 436 -28.37 0.44 3.28
CA VAL A 436 -29.59 -0.36 3.37
C VAL A 436 -30.44 0.09 4.56
N HIS A 437 -31.71 0.41 4.30
CA HIS A 437 -32.64 0.95 5.30
C HIS A 437 -33.79 0.02 5.69
N ASP A 438 -33.93 -1.12 5.03
CA ASP A 438 -35.04 -2.06 5.24
C ASP A 438 -34.57 -3.46 5.69
N GLY A 439 -33.29 -3.60 6.00
CA GLY A 439 -32.70 -4.82 6.54
C GLY A 439 -32.43 -5.93 5.52
N PHE A 440 -32.62 -5.66 4.22
CA PHE A 440 -32.25 -6.56 3.12
C PHE A 440 -31.89 -5.78 1.86
N ILE A 441 -31.19 -6.45 0.93
CA ILE A 441 -30.89 -5.93 -0.41
C ILE A 441 -30.88 -7.08 -1.41
N ASP A 442 -31.38 -6.81 -2.62
CA ASP A 442 -31.35 -7.73 -3.74
C ASP A 442 -30.43 -7.17 -4.82
N LEU A 443 -29.33 -7.86 -5.11
CA LEU A 443 -28.37 -7.45 -6.14
C LEU A 443 -28.62 -8.26 -7.40
N LEU A 444 -29.03 -7.59 -8.47
CA LEU A 444 -29.14 -8.17 -9.80
C LEU A 444 -27.79 -8.06 -10.51
N ILE A 445 -27.15 -9.18 -10.79
CA ILE A 445 -25.84 -9.24 -11.47
C ILE A 445 -26.04 -9.90 -12.83
N PRO A 446 -25.95 -9.14 -13.94
CA PRO A 446 -25.97 -9.69 -15.28
C PRO A 446 -24.78 -10.62 -15.53
N VAL A 447 -25.05 -11.76 -16.18
CA VAL A 447 -24.05 -12.75 -16.56
C VAL A 447 -24.26 -13.19 -18.00
N ASP A 448 -23.17 -13.42 -18.72
CA ASP A 448 -23.19 -13.77 -20.15
C ASP A 448 -23.46 -15.27 -20.37
N TYR A 449 -23.15 -16.10 -19.38
CA TYR A 449 -23.39 -17.55 -19.36
C TYR A 449 -23.68 -18.04 -17.94
N ASP A 450 -23.97 -19.33 -17.80
CA ASP A 450 -24.23 -19.94 -16.50
C ASP A 450 -22.95 -19.99 -15.67
N VAL A 451 -22.99 -19.37 -14.49
CA VAL A 451 -21.83 -19.24 -13.58
C VAL A 451 -22.02 -20.05 -12.31
N ASP A 452 -20.92 -20.57 -11.78
CA ASP A 452 -20.87 -21.22 -10.47
C ASP A 452 -20.27 -20.26 -9.44
N VAL A 453 -21.08 -19.90 -8.45
CA VAL A 453 -20.82 -18.80 -7.51
C VAL A 453 -21.10 -19.20 -6.06
N THR A 454 -20.26 -18.69 -5.17
CA THR A 454 -20.39 -18.78 -3.72
C THR A 454 -20.34 -17.39 -3.12
N ALA A 455 -20.98 -17.20 -1.97
CA ALA A 455 -20.97 -15.94 -1.24
C ALA A 455 -20.45 -16.13 0.18
N ARG A 456 -19.80 -15.08 0.70
CA ARG A 456 -19.45 -14.95 2.11
C ARG A 456 -19.94 -13.61 2.63
N LEU A 457 -20.59 -13.61 3.79
CA LEU A 457 -21.05 -12.39 4.46
C LEU A 457 -20.35 -12.25 5.82
N THR A 458 -19.68 -11.12 6.03
CA THR A 458 -18.92 -10.85 7.27
C THR A 458 -19.43 -9.58 7.93
N TYR A 459 -19.69 -9.61 9.24
CA TYR A 459 -20.15 -8.47 10.03
C TYR A 459 -19.00 -7.79 10.76
N SER A 460 -19.01 -6.46 10.86
CA SER A 460 -17.86 -5.72 11.38
C SER A 460 -17.68 -5.75 12.90
N HIS A 461 -18.73 -6.02 13.68
CA HIS A 461 -18.65 -6.03 15.16
C HIS A 461 -18.50 -7.43 15.76
N GLY A 462 -17.91 -8.36 15.00
CA GLY A 462 -17.63 -9.72 15.44
C GLY A 462 -18.44 -10.79 14.71
N GLU A 463 -18.28 -12.02 15.16
CA GLU A 463 -18.86 -13.18 14.48
C GLU A 463 -20.34 -13.34 14.82
N ILE A 464 -21.13 -13.50 13.77
CA ILE A 464 -22.49 -14.03 13.86
C ILE A 464 -22.43 -15.43 13.23
N PRO A 465 -22.90 -16.48 13.92
CA PRO A 465 -22.87 -17.83 13.36
C PRO A 465 -23.67 -17.91 12.06
N ASN A 466 -23.17 -18.69 11.10
CA ASN A 466 -23.85 -19.01 9.84
C ASN A 466 -24.31 -17.77 9.05
N MET A 467 -23.50 -16.70 9.03
CA MET A 467 -23.83 -15.49 8.27
C MET A 467 -24.06 -15.73 6.77
N ASP A 468 -23.43 -16.76 6.20
CA ASP A 468 -23.61 -17.12 4.81
C ASP A 468 -25.04 -17.63 4.53
N ASP A 469 -25.78 -18.12 5.54
CA ASP A 469 -27.20 -18.49 5.41
C ASP A 469 -28.11 -17.24 5.25
N PHE A 470 -27.61 -16.04 5.55
CA PHE A 470 -28.31 -14.78 5.27
C PHE A 470 -28.06 -14.27 3.84
N VAL A 471 -27.40 -15.07 3.00
CA VAL A 471 -27.25 -14.83 1.56
C VAL A 471 -27.90 -15.97 0.79
N MET A 472 -28.75 -15.62 -0.18
CA MET A 472 -29.32 -16.58 -1.12
C MET A 472 -29.01 -16.13 -2.54
N ILE A 473 -28.47 -17.04 -3.35
CA ILE A 473 -28.15 -16.79 -4.74
C ILE A 473 -29.09 -17.60 -5.62
N GLN A 474 -29.76 -16.92 -6.53
CA GLN A 474 -30.73 -17.52 -7.44
C GLN A 474 -30.37 -17.19 -8.88
N ALA A 475 -30.18 -18.23 -9.70
CA ALA A 475 -29.94 -18.07 -11.13
C ALA A 475 -31.26 -17.73 -11.84
N ILE A 476 -31.22 -16.75 -12.73
CA ILE A 476 -32.31 -16.37 -13.63
C ILE A 476 -31.77 -16.24 -15.06
N PRO A 477 -32.61 -16.20 -16.12
CA PRO A 477 -32.10 -16.06 -17.48
C PRO A 477 -31.21 -14.80 -17.64
N LYS A 478 -29.96 -15.00 -18.07
CA LYS A 478 -28.93 -13.95 -18.30
C LYS A 478 -28.55 -13.10 -17.07
N SER A 479 -28.88 -13.55 -15.86
CA SER A 479 -28.56 -12.81 -14.63
C SER A 479 -28.58 -13.74 -13.42
N MET A 480 -28.06 -13.27 -12.29
CA MET A 480 -28.32 -13.87 -11.00
C MET A 480 -28.82 -12.81 -10.02
N VAL A 481 -29.64 -13.24 -9.07
CA VAL A 481 -30.09 -12.40 -7.96
C VAL A 481 -29.37 -12.88 -6.70
N VAL A 482 -28.66 -11.96 -6.04
CA VAL A 482 -28.06 -12.18 -4.73
C VAL A 482 -28.91 -11.46 -3.70
N ASN A 483 -29.77 -12.22 -3.01
CA ASN A 483 -30.59 -11.74 -1.93
C ASN A 483 -29.79 -11.77 -0.62
N VAL A 484 -29.74 -10.66 0.10
CA VAL A 484 -28.97 -10.53 1.35
C VAL A 484 -29.83 -9.95 2.45
N LYS A 485 -29.78 -10.52 3.65
CA LYS A 485 -30.46 -10.04 4.85
C LYS A 485 -29.45 -9.62 5.91
N PHE A 486 -29.81 -8.62 6.70
CA PHE A 486 -28.93 -8.05 7.73
C PHE A 486 -29.59 -8.17 9.11
N PRO A 487 -29.10 -9.08 9.99
CA PRO A 487 -29.70 -9.30 11.30
C PRO A 487 -29.39 -8.18 12.31
N LYS A 488 -28.35 -7.37 12.08
CA LYS A 488 -27.93 -6.25 12.93
C LYS A 488 -27.67 -5.00 12.08
N SER A 489 -27.66 -3.83 12.72
CA SER A 489 -27.20 -2.59 12.10
C SER A 489 -25.67 -2.55 12.07
N GLY A 490 -25.09 -1.82 11.12
CA GLY A 490 -23.65 -1.63 10.96
C GLY A 490 -23.13 -2.15 9.62
N TYR A 491 -21.80 -2.23 9.51
CA TYR A 491 -21.16 -2.59 8.26
C TYR A 491 -21.00 -4.11 8.07
N TYR A 492 -21.17 -4.53 6.83
CA TYR A 492 -20.99 -5.87 6.34
C TYR A 492 -20.08 -5.88 5.10
N LYS A 493 -19.29 -6.93 4.95
CA LYS A 493 -18.58 -7.26 3.71
C LYS A 493 -19.31 -8.43 3.05
N LEU A 494 -19.79 -8.23 1.83
CA LEU A 494 -20.26 -9.30 0.95
C LEU A 494 -19.15 -9.62 -0.06
N THR A 495 -18.71 -10.87 -0.11
CA THR A 495 -17.74 -11.37 -1.09
C THR A 495 -18.43 -12.40 -1.97
N LEU A 496 -18.37 -12.22 -3.29
CA LEU A 496 -18.81 -13.20 -4.27
C LEU A 496 -17.60 -13.82 -4.96
N SER A 497 -17.49 -15.13 -4.87
CA SER A 497 -16.41 -15.92 -5.46
C SER A 497 -16.95 -16.80 -6.55
N PHE A 498 -16.33 -16.72 -7.72
CA PHE A 498 -16.77 -17.41 -8.94
C PHE A 498 -15.76 -18.47 -9.31
N LYS A 499 -16.26 -19.59 -9.83
CA LYS A 499 -15.44 -20.70 -10.30
C LYS A 499 -14.83 -20.33 -11.64
N ASN A 500 -13.52 -20.45 -11.75
CA ASN A 500 -12.81 -20.30 -13.02
C ASN A 500 -12.77 -21.62 -13.82
N ASP A 501 -12.25 -21.57 -15.05
CA ASP A 501 -12.09 -22.73 -15.94
C ASP A 501 -11.26 -23.87 -15.35
N LYS A 502 -10.40 -23.56 -14.36
CA LYS A 502 -9.59 -24.55 -13.64
C LYS A 502 -10.34 -25.19 -12.47
N GLY A 503 -11.62 -24.87 -12.29
CA GLY A 503 -12.49 -25.38 -11.22
C GLY A 503 -12.27 -24.71 -9.86
N ASN A 504 -11.42 -23.69 -9.75
CA ASN A 504 -11.11 -23.01 -8.50
C ASN A 504 -11.98 -21.76 -8.33
N TYR A 505 -12.48 -21.53 -7.12
CA TYR A 505 -13.18 -20.28 -6.79
C TYR A 505 -12.18 -19.16 -6.54
N ARG A 506 -12.42 -17.99 -7.13
CA ARG A 506 -11.69 -16.74 -6.88
C ARG A 506 -12.69 -15.62 -6.59
N GLU A 507 -12.33 -14.72 -5.68
CA GLU A 507 -13.13 -13.52 -5.42
C GLU A 507 -13.23 -12.70 -6.70
N ALA A 508 -14.45 -12.32 -7.10
CA ALA A 508 -14.68 -11.46 -8.27
C ALA A 508 -15.36 -10.14 -7.91
N ILE A 509 -16.15 -10.12 -6.82
CA ILE A 509 -16.88 -8.94 -6.36
C ILE A 509 -16.78 -8.85 -4.84
N ASN A 510 -16.40 -7.68 -4.33
CA ASN A 510 -16.37 -7.36 -2.91
C ASN A 510 -17.20 -6.09 -2.65
N CYS A 511 -18.27 -6.16 -1.86
CA CYS A 511 -19.14 -5.03 -1.57
C CYS A 511 -19.09 -4.67 -0.09
N LEU A 512 -18.98 -3.37 0.21
CA LEU A 512 -19.23 -2.85 1.55
C LEU A 512 -20.71 -2.48 1.67
N ILE A 513 -21.38 -2.95 2.71
CA ILE A 513 -22.80 -2.69 2.92
C ILE A 513 -23.01 -2.11 4.31
N ASN A 514 -23.62 -0.93 4.42
CA ASN A 514 -24.05 -0.36 5.70
C ASN A 514 -25.54 -0.64 5.92
N CYS A 515 -25.88 -1.47 6.89
CA CYS A 515 -27.26 -1.68 7.32
C CYS A 515 -27.62 -0.65 8.40
N VAL A 516 -28.45 0.34 8.05
CA VAL A 516 -28.91 1.38 8.98
C VAL A 516 -30.03 0.85 9.88
N ARG A 517 -30.98 0.10 9.31
CA ARG A 517 -32.08 -0.51 10.07
C ARG A 517 -32.25 -1.99 9.67
N PRO A 518 -31.97 -2.93 10.58
CA PRO A 518 -32.20 -4.35 10.34
C PRO A 518 -33.70 -4.70 10.45
N SER A 519 -34.12 -5.72 9.71
CA SER A 519 -35.46 -6.31 9.87
C SER A 519 -35.53 -7.10 11.17
N LYS A 520 -36.70 -7.15 11.82
CA LYS A 520 -36.90 -7.91 13.07
C LYS A 520 -38.29 -8.58 13.07
N PRO A 521 -38.37 -9.92 13.25
CA PRO A 521 -37.26 -10.87 13.31
C PRO A 521 -36.58 -11.02 11.93
N CYS A 522 -35.25 -11.22 11.93
CA CYS A 522 -34.49 -11.50 10.72
C CYS A 522 -34.02 -12.96 10.75
N TYR A 523 -34.66 -13.78 9.93
CA TYR A 523 -34.31 -15.20 9.78
C TYR A 523 -33.49 -15.43 8.52
N PRO A 524 -32.57 -16.42 8.54
CA PRO A 524 -31.81 -16.83 7.36
C PRO A 524 -32.71 -17.21 6.19
N TYR A 525 -32.12 -17.31 5.00
CA TYR A 525 -32.80 -17.86 3.83
C TYR A 525 -32.89 -19.40 3.90
N PRO A 526 -33.88 -20.00 3.23
CA PRO A 526 -33.92 -21.45 3.03
C PRO A 526 -32.63 -21.94 2.38
N LYS A 527 -32.15 -23.12 2.77
CA LYS A 527 -30.94 -23.66 2.13
C LYS A 527 -31.27 -23.94 0.67
N THR A 528 -30.51 -23.32 -0.23
CA THR A 528 -30.60 -23.57 -1.67
C THR A 528 -29.74 -24.78 -2.00
N LEU A 529 -30.39 -25.85 -2.45
CA LEU A 529 -29.72 -27.11 -2.77
C LEU A 529 -29.28 -27.12 -4.24
N ARG A 530 -28.34 -28.02 -4.58
CA ARG A 530 -27.66 -28.06 -5.88
C ARG A 530 -28.62 -27.98 -7.08
N HIS A 531 -29.68 -28.78 -7.08
CA HIS A 531 -30.62 -28.86 -8.21
C HIS A 531 -31.44 -27.59 -8.41
N ALA A 532 -31.68 -26.77 -7.36
CA ALA A 532 -32.35 -25.49 -7.55
C ALA A 532 -31.54 -24.56 -8.45
N ARG A 533 -30.20 -24.60 -8.35
CA ARG A 533 -29.31 -23.81 -9.19
C ARG A 533 -29.23 -24.38 -10.61
N GLU A 534 -29.02 -25.69 -10.74
CA GLU A 534 -28.89 -26.38 -12.03
C GLU A 534 -30.16 -26.24 -12.89
N LEU A 535 -31.33 -26.35 -12.27
CA LEU A 535 -32.62 -26.23 -12.94
C LEU A 535 -33.11 -24.78 -13.07
N LYS A 536 -32.35 -23.81 -12.56
CA LYS A 536 -32.72 -22.38 -12.50
C LYS A 536 -34.08 -22.19 -11.85
N CYS A 537 -34.35 -22.96 -10.80
CA CYS A 537 -35.54 -22.78 -10.01
C CYS A 537 -35.35 -21.54 -9.12
N HIS A 538 -36.35 -20.67 -9.08
CA HIS A 538 -36.33 -19.42 -8.35
C HIS A 538 -37.49 -19.39 -7.34
N LEU A 539 -37.15 -19.26 -6.06
CA LEU A 539 -38.08 -19.20 -4.94
C LEU A 539 -38.54 -17.76 -4.74
N ILE A 540 -39.86 -17.56 -4.81
CA ILE A 540 -40.50 -16.25 -4.64
C ILE A 540 -40.96 -16.07 -3.19
N GLN A 541 -41.58 -17.09 -2.60
CA GLN A 541 -41.96 -17.10 -1.19
C GLN A 541 -42.16 -18.53 -0.68
N PRO A 542 -41.99 -18.77 0.63
CA PRO A 542 -41.44 -17.88 1.64
C PRO A 542 -39.91 -17.79 1.56
N LEU A 543 -39.36 -16.61 1.88
CA LEU A 543 -37.91 -16.36 1.87
C LEU A 543 -37.25 -16.52 3.25
N SER A 544 -37.99 -17.03 4.24
CA SER A 544 -37.47 -17.37 5.57
C SER A 544 -37.21 -18.86 5.64
N GLN A 545 -36.04 -19.26 6.15
CA GLN A 545 -35.73 -20.65 6.45
C GLN A 545 -36.71 -21.25 7.47
N ILE A 546 -37.16 -20.40 8.41
CA ILE A 546 -38.07 -20.79 9.47
C ILE A 546 -39.52 -20.58 9.02
N LEU A 547 -40.30 -21.65 9.09
CA LEU A 547 -41.75 -21.67 8.85
C LEU A 547 -42.48 -21.95 10.16
N PRO A 548 -43.67 -21.36 10.40
CA PRO A 548 -44.43 -21.66 11.60
C PRO A 548 -44.90 -23.13 11.57
N CYS A 549 -44.86 -23.83 12.70
CA CYS A 549 -45.36 -25.20 12.81
C CYS A 549 -46.90 -25.29 12.78
N ASN A 550 -47.44 -26.39 12.25
CA ASN A 550 -48.88 -26.68 12.18
C ASN A 550 -49.72 -25.53 11.57
N LYS A 551 -49.21 -24.94 10.48
CA LYS A 551 -49.87 -23.85 9.74
C LYS A 551 -49.88 -24.14 8.25
N ASN A 552 -50.92 -23.67 7.58
CA ASN A 552 -50.96 -23.64 6.12
C ASN A 552 -50.03 -22.55 5.60
N ILE A 553 -49.02 -22.96 4.83
CA ILE A 553 -48.05 -22.06 4.20
C ILE A 553 -48.10 -22.21 2.70
N THR A 554 -48.09 -21.08 2.00
CA THR A 554 -48.03 -21.02 0.55
C THR A 554 -46.59 -20.91 0.08
N ILE A 555 -46.19 -21.84 -0.78
CA ILE A 555 -44.93 -21.82 -1.50
C ILE A 555 -45.18 -21.31 -2.91
N LYS A 556 -44.35 -20.39 -3.38
CA LYS A 556 -44.32 -19.95 -4.75
C LYS A 556 -42.91 -20.06 -5.33
N ILE A 557 -42.77 -20.83 -6.40
CA ILE A 557 -41.50 -21.10 -7.08
C ILE A 557 -41.72 -21.05 -8.60
N THR A 558 -40.74 -20.53 -9.34
CA THR A 558 -40.69 -20.65 -10.80
C THR A 558 -39.61 -21.63 -11.18
N CYS A 559 -39.94 -22.63 -11.98
CA CYS A 559 -38.96 -23.54 -12.57
C CYS A 559 -39.51 -24.02 -13.91
N GLU A 560 -38.79 -23.79 -15.00
CA GLU A 560 -39.27 -24.06 -16.36
C GLU A 560 -39.09 -25.53 -16.75
N ASN A 561 -37.99 -26.15 -16.33
CA ASN A 561 -37.55 -27.49 -16.77
C ASN A 561 -38.14 -28.63 -15.93
N MET A 562 -39.36 -28.45 -15.43
CA MET A 562 -39.93 -29.27 -14.36
C MET A 562 -41.39 -29.60 -14.62
N ILE A 563 -41.79 -30.86 -14.40
CA ILE A 563 -43.15 -31.34 -14.67
C ILE A 563 -44.05 -31.39 -13.43
N ALA A 564 -43.47 -31.45 -12.23
CA ALA A 564 -44.20 -31.42 -10.96
C ALA A 564 -43.29 -30.97 -9.80
N VAL A 565 -43.87 -30.29 -8.81
CA VAL A 565 -43.20 -29.99 -7.53
C VAL A 565 -43.82 -30.87 -6.44
N MET A 566 -42.99 -31.39 -5.54
CA MET A 566 -43.41 -32.27 -4.44
C MET A 566 -42.89 -31.77 -3.10
N VAL A 567 -43.75 -31.83 -2.08
CA VAL A 567 -43.38 -31.63 -0.69
C VAL A 567 -43.88 -32.84 0.11
N ARG A 568 -42.99 -33.45 0.90
CA ARG A 568 -43.24 -34.73 1.60
C ARG A 568 -43.70 -35.83 0.64
N LYS A 569 -44.97 -36.26 0.71
CA LYS A 569 -45.58 -37.27 -0.16
C LYS A 569 -46.62 -36.69 -1.13
N HIS A 570 -46.74 -35.37 -1.21
CA HIS A 570 -47.78 -34.69 -1.99
C HIS A 570 -47.19 -34.00 -3.21
N LYS A 571 -47.70 -34.36 -4.39
CA LYS A 571 -47.40 -33.69 -5.66
C LYS A 571 -48.37 -32.53 -5.86
N PHE A 572 -47.84 -31.39 -6.28
CA PHE A 572 -48.62 -30.18 -6.54
C PHE A 572 -48.60 -29.87 -8.04
N LYS A 573 -49.71 -29.31 -8.54
CA LYS A 573 -49.86 -28.93 -9.95
C LYS A 573 -49.43 -27.49 -10.18
N ARG A 574 -48.97 -27.20 -11.40
CA ARG A 574 -48.56 -25.86 -11.82
C ARG A 574 -49.78 -24.95 -11.94
N ILE A 575 -49.67 -23.70 -11.49
CA ILE A 575 -50.72 -22.70 -11.69
C ILE A 575 -50.26 -21.71 -12.78
N GLY A 576 -50.90 -21.77 -13.93
CA GLY A 576 -50.52 -21.03 -15.12
C GLY A 576 -49.23 -21.55 -15.78
N LYS A 577 -48.68 -20.78 -16.72
CA LYS A 577 -47.52 -21.20 -17.52
C LYS A 577 -46.16 -21.06 -16.82
N LYS A 578 -46.07 -20.28 -15.73
CA LYS A 578 -44.77 -19.87 -15.15
C LYS A 578 -44.56 -20.33 -13.71
N TYR A 579 -45.60 -20.37 -12.88
CA TYR A 579 -45.46 -20.51 -11.43
C TYR A 579 -45.98 -21.86 -10.90
N TRP A 580 -45.30 -22.39 -9.90
CA TRP A 580 -45.83 -23.38 -8.99
C TRP A 580 -46.22 -22.64 -7.71
N ASP A 581 -47.52 -22.62 -7.42
CA ASP A 581 -48.10 -21.89 -6.29
C ASP A 581 -49.02 -22.88 -5.56
N PHE A 582 -48.62 -23.27 -4.35
CA PHE A 582 -49.31 -24.33 -3.62
C PHE A 582 -49.22 -24.13 -2.11
N THR A 583 -50.25 -24.61 -1.41
CA THR A 583 -50.36 -24.52 0.04
C THR A 583 -50.31 -25.92 0.65
N PHE A 584 -49.58 -26.07 1.74
CA PHE A 584 -49.56 -27.30 2.54
C PHE A 584 -49.44 -26.98 4.02
N GLU A 585 -49.84 -27.93 4.87
CA GLU A 585 -49.69 -27.81 6.32
C GLU A 585 -48.28 -28.20 6.77
N THR A 586 -47.61 -27.28 7.46
CA THR A 586 -46.28 -27.51 8.00
C THR A 586 -46.30 -28.52 9.16
N PRO A 587 -45.26 -29.36 9.31
CA PRO A 587 -45.17 -30.34 10.38
C PRO A 587 -44.95 -29.73 11.78
N ASN A 588 -44.76 -30.62 12.77
CA ASN A 588 -44.40 -30.28 14.14
C ASN A 588 -43.06 -29.54 14.22
N MET A 589 -42.90 -28.74 15.27
CA MET A 589 -41.70 -27.97 15.59
C MET A 589 -40.42 -28.81 15.47
N GLY A 590 -39.40 -28.25 14.81
CA GLY A 590 -38.08 -28.87 14.64
C GLY A 590 -37.96 -29.80 13.43
N GLU A 591 -39.07 -30.10 12.72
CA GLU A 591 -39.02 -30.92 11.51
C GLU A 591 -38.52 -30.12 10.29
N ARG A 592 -37.74 -30.78 9.44
CA ARG A 592 -37.25 -30.24 8.17
C ARG A 592 -38.27 -30.45 7.05
N ILE A 593 -38.40 -29.46 6.19
CA ILE A 593 -39.20 -29.54 4.97
C ILE A 593 -38.26 -29.37 3.77
N VAL A 594 -38.26 -30.35 2.86
CA VAL A 594 -37.55 -30.25 1.59
C VAL A 594 -38.56 -30.17 0.46
N ILE A 595 -38.39 -29.15 -0.39
CA ILE A 595 -39.10 -29.04 -1.67
C ILE A 595 -38.32 -29.83 -2.70
N TYR A 596 -38.97 -30.78 -3.36
CA TYR A 596 -38.41 -31.55 -4.46
C TYR A 596 -39.03 -31.15 -5.78
N GLY A 597 -38.22 -31.16 -6.82
CA GLY A 597 -38.69 -31.22 -8.19
C GLY A 597 -38.69 -32.61 -8.76
N LEU A 598 -39.59 -32.83 -9.71
CA LEU A 598 -39.74 -34.07 -10.46
C LEU A 598 -39.52 -33.80 -11.95
N ASP A 599 -38.68 -34.63 -12.57
CA ASP A 599 -38.51 -34.73 -14.02
C ASP A 599 -39.56 -35.71 -14.62
N GLU A 600 -39.49 -35.95 -15.93
CA GLU A 600 -40.41 -36.85 -16.65
C GLU A 600 -40.38 -38.29 -16.16
N GLU A 601 -39.27 -38.71 -15.54
CA GLU A 601 -39.06 -40.05 -14.99
C GLU A 601 -39.39 -40.14 -13.49
N ASP A 602 -40.01 -39.09 -12.92
CA ASP A 602 -40.40 -38.99 -11.51
C ASP A 602 -39.20 -39.00 -10.52
N HIS A 603 -37.99 -38.68 -10.99
CA HIS A 603 -36.82 -38.55 -10.13
C HIS A 603 -36.90 -37.34 -9.22
N ARG A 604 -36.56 -37.54 -7.94
CA ARG A 604 -36.66 -36.51 -6.89
C ARG A 604 -35.40 -35.66 -6.82
N MET A 605 -35.48 -34.42 -7.28
CA MET A 605 -34.40 -33.44 -7.25
C MET A 605 -34.63 -32.42 -6.12
N PRO A 606 -33.88 -32.47 -5.00
CA PRO A 606 -34.09 -31.55 -3.89
C PRO A 606 -33.70 -30.11 -4.26
N LEU A 607 -34.59 -29.15 -3.99
CA LEU A 607 -34.47 -27.74 -4.39
C LEU A 607 -34.18 -26.83 -3.21
N TYR A 608 -35.04 -26.83 -2.19
CA TYR A 608 -34.95 -25.94 -1.03
C TYR A 608 -35.24 -26.69 0.27
N GLU A 609 -34.51 -26.38 1.33
CA GLU A 609 -34.73 -26.91 2.68
C GLU A 609 -35.11 -25.79 3.66
N PHE A 610 -36.19 -26.04 4.41
CA PHE A 610 -36.73 -25.21 5.48
C PHE A 610 -36.76 -25.99 6.80
N ILE A 611 -36.96 -25.28 7.90
CA ILE A 611 -37.19 -25.84 9.23
C ILE A 611 -38.46 -25.22 9.84
N THR A 612 -39.20 -26.01 10.61
CA THR A 612 -40.36 -25.51 11.37
C THR A 612 -39.95 -25.08 12.77
N ALA A 613 -40.49 -23.94 13.23
CA ALA A 613 -40.32 -23.47 14.60
C ALA A 613 -41.60 -22.85 15.17
#